data_AF-A0A066RWR3-F1
#
_entry.id   AF-A0A066RWR3-F1
#
_cell.length_a   1.000
_cell.length_b   1.000
_cell.length_c   1.000
_cell.angle_alpha   90.00
_cell.angle_beta   90.00
_cell.angle_gamma   90.00
#
_symmetry.space_group_name_H-M   'P 1'
#
loop_
_entity.id
_entity.type
_entity.pdbx_description
1 polymer ?
#
loop_
_entity_poly.entity_id
_entity_poly.type
_entity_poly.pdbx_seq_one_letter_code
_entity_poly.pdbx_strand_id
1 'polypeptide(L)'
;MASLCAWQAAADQQLDYVHAVSTPGEGRLVTIDDYWLLALSHTFEIRLPEHVTQGQKLEIQIKADNVWQSEQFTVNAISIYQDLCRLHRQHPSQDGRFPSDAIYVQPCTSE
;
A
#
# COMPACT_ATOMS: atom_id res chain seq x y z
N MET A 1 9.21 -21.83 40.03
CA MET A 1 9.44 -20.66 39.18
C MET A 1 8.70 -20.90 37.87
N ALA A 2 7.49 -20.34 37.72
CA ALA A 2 6.72 -20.47 36.49
C ALA A 2 6.98 -19.23 35.63
N SER A 3 7.63 -19.45 34.49
CA SER A 3 7.89 -18.41 33.49
C SER A 3 6.58 -18.11 32.76
N LEU A 4 6.03 -16.92 32.98
CA LEU A 4 4.88 -16.41 32.23
C LEU A 4 5.39 -15.90 30.87
N CYS A 5 4.96 -16.53 29.78
CA CYS A 5 5.14 -15.99 28.44
C CYS A 5 4.37 -14.67 28.34
N ALA A 6 5.09 -13.55 28.35
CA ALA A 6 4.53 -12.24 28.05
C ALA A 6 4.26 -12.18 26.54
N TRP A 7 2.99 -12.20 26.17
CA TRP A 7 2.55 -11.84 24.82
C TRP A 7 2.76 -10.32 24.71
N GLN A 8 3.87 -9.90 24.11
CA GLN A 8 4.03 -8.51 23.70
C GLN A 8 2.98 -8.23 22.63
N ALA A 9 1.96 -7.47 22.99
CA ALA A 9 1.07 -6.86 22.02
C ALA A 9 1.93 -6.09 21.03
N ALA A 10 1.81 -6.41 19.74
CA ALA A 10 2.45 -5.63 18.68
C ALA A 10 2.01 -4.19 18.88
N ALA A 11 2.96 -3.28 19.08
CA ALA A 11 2.68 -1.86 19.15
C ALA A 11 1.93 -1.47 17.87
N ASP A 12 0.78 -0.81 18.01
CA ASP A 12 0.06 -0.23 16.90
C ASP A 12 1.06 0.64 16.13
N GLN A 13 1.39 0.24 14.90
CA GLN A 13 2.29 1.02 14.06
C GLN A 13 1.59 2.34 13.78
N GLN A 14 2.08 3.44 14.34
CA GLN A 14 1.54 4.77 14.07
C GLN A 14 1.79 5.07 12.57
N LEU A 15 0.71 5.05 11.80
CA LEU A 15 0.69 5.41 10.39
C LEU A 15 0.27 6.88 10.29
N ASP A 16 1.07 7.69 9.61
CA ASP A 16 0.71 9.08 9.33
C ASP A 16 -0.08 9.13 8.02
N TYR A 17 -1.35 9.54 8.09
CA TYR A 17 -2.19 9.71 6.90
C TYR A 17 -2.00 11.12 6.33
N VAL A 18 -1.76 11.19 5.03
CA VAL A 18 -1.48 12.44 4.31
C VAL A 18 -2.36 12.59 3.08
N HIS A 19 -2.47 13.82 2.57
CA HIS A 19 -3.29 14.11 1.39
C HIS A 19 -2.52 14.02 0.07
N ALA A 20 -1.20 14.24 0.07
CA ALA A 20 -0.37 14.22 -1.12
C ALA A 20 1.05 13.75 -0.80
N VAL A 21 1.69 13.14 -1.80
CA VAL A 21 3.07 12.65 -1.72
C VAL A 21 3.81 12.81 -3.04
N SER A 22 5.13 12.99 -2.93
CA SER A 22 6.06 12.85 -4.03
C SER A 22 6.65 11.43 -4.07
N THR A 23 6.78 10.87 -5.27
CA THR A 23 7.25 9.51 -5.53
C THR A 23 8.37 9.52 -6.58
N PRO A 24 9.26 8.50 -6.63
CA PRO A 24 10.27 8.33 -7.67
C PRO A 24 9.69 7.85 -9.02
N GLY A 25 8.37 7.72 -9.14
CA GLY A 25 7.70 7.24 -10.34
C GLY A 25 7.70 5.71 -10.52
N GLU A 26 8.20 4.97 -9.54
CA GLU A 26 8.23 3.50 -9.51
C GLU A 26 7.80 2.94 -8.15
N GLY A 27 7.27 1.72 -8.14
CA GLY A 27 6.81 1.09 -6.93
C GLY A 27 6.38 -0.36 -7.12
N ARG A 28 5.69 -0.89 -6.10
CA ARG A 28 5.14 -2.25 -6.12
C ARG A 28 3.65 -2.24 -5.84
N LEU A 29 2.86 -2.76 -6.76
CA LEU A 29 1.47 -3.07 -6.52
C LEU A 29 1.38 -4.43 -5.82
N VAL A 30 0.71 -4.46 -4.67
CA VAL A 30 0.28 -5.70 -4.02
C VAL A 30 -1.22 -5.81 -4.20
N THR A 31 -1.68 -6.86 -4.87
CA THR A 31 -3.11 -7.19 -4.97
C THR A 31 -3.42 -8.34 -4.03
N ILE A 32 -4.65 -8.35 -3.48
CA ILE A 32 -5.06 -9.38 -2.52
C ILE A 32 -6.33 -10.06 -3.03
N ASP A 33 -6.23 -11.38 -3.22
CA ASP A 33 -7.35 -12.22 -3.58
C ASP A 33 -7.86 -12.94 -2.32
N ASP A 34 -9.07 -12.57 -1.89
CA ASP A 34 -9.73 -13.17 -0.75
C ASP A 34 -10.42 -14.48 -1.15
N TYR A 35 -9.75 -15.61 -0.88
CA TYR A 35 -10.46 -16.85 -0.67
C TYR A 35 -10.87 -16.91 0.81
N TRP A 36 -12.11 -17.29 1.09
CA TRP A 36 -12.77 -17.32 2.42
C TRP A 36 -11.95 -17.94 3.59
N LEU A 37 -10.82 -18.62 3.32
CA LEU A 37 -9.93 -19.25 4.28
C LEU A 37 -8.43 -18.91 4.08
N LEU A 38 -8.04 -18.28 2.97
CA LEU A 38 -6.65 -17.99 2.60
C LEU A 38 -6.58 -16.67 1.82
N ALA A 39 -5.83 -15.69 2.32
CA ALA A 39 -5.48 -14.49 1.55
C ALA A 39 -4.26 -14.80 0.69
N LEU A 40 -4.41 -14.73 -0.64
CA LEU A 40 -3.29 -14.81 -1.57
C LEU A 40 -2.91 -13.39 -1.99
N SER A 41 -1.61 -13.08 -1.97
CA SER A 41 -1.11 -11.79 -2.44
C SER A 41 -0.26 -11.96 -3.69
N HIS A 42 -0.52 -11.14 -4.70
CA HIS A 42 0.36 -11.01 -5.86
C HIS A 42 1.12 -9.69 -5.77
N THR A 43 2.38 -9.67 -6.22
CA THR A 43 3.21 -8.46 -6.23
C THR A 43 3.70 -8.18 -7.64
N PHE A 44 3.51 -6.95 -8.09
CA PHE A 44 3.88 -6.50 -9.44
C PHE A 44 4.78 -5.26 -9.36
N GLU A 45 5.78 -5.18 -10.25
CA GLU A 45 6.49 -3.92 -10.50
C GLU A 45 5.56 -2.95 -11.22
N ILE A 46 5.54 -1.69 -10.77
CA ILE A 46 4.73 -0.67 -11.42
C ILE A 46 5.48 0.63 -11.69
N ARG A 47 4.92 1.43 -12.60
CA ARG A 47 5.24 2.85 -12.78
C ARG A 47 4.01 3.70 -12.47
N LEU A 48 4.25 4.87 -11.90
CA LEU A 48 3.23 5.80 -11.45
C LEU A 48 3.71 7.25 -11.61
N PRO A 49 2.84 8.27 -11.50
CA PRO A 49 3.25 9.67 -11.52
C PRO A 49 4.12 10.05 -10.32
N GLU A 50 4.99 11.06 -10.51
CA GLU A 50 5.84 11.62 -9.44
C GLU A 50 5.01 12.30 -8.33
N HIS A 51 3.84 12.83 -8.66
CA HIS A 51 2.94 13.47 -7.69
C HIS A 51 1.64 12.69 -7.59
N VAL A 52 1.28 12.30 -6.36
CA VAL A 52 0.06 11.55 -6.07
C VAL A 52 -0.74 12.23 -4.98
N THR A 53 -2.04 12.41 -5.22
CA THR A 53 -2.99 13.01 -4.27
C THR A 53 -4.09 12.02 -3.90
N GLN A 54 -4.57 12.08 -2.67
CA GLN A 54 -5.77 11.37 -2.24
C GLN A 54 -6.98 11.74 -3.11
N GLY A 55 -7.76 10.74 -3.52
CA GLY A 55 -8.89 10.84 -4.44
C GLY A 55 -8.51 10.80 -5.92
N GLN A 56 -7.22 10.82 -6.26
CA GLN A 56 -6.76 10.80 -7.64
C GLN A 56 -6.99 9.44 -8.30
N LYS A 57 -7.37 9.47 -9.58
CA LYS A 57 -7.33 8.31 -10.48
C LYS A 57 -6.00 8.33 -11.23
N LEU A 58 -5.15 7.36 -10.94
CA LEU A 58 -3.85 7.17 -11.57
C LEU A 58 -3.98 6.20 -12.73
N GLU A 59 -3.36 6.52 -13.86
CA GLU A 59 -2.97 5.50 -14.83
C GLU A 59 -1.61 4.96 -14.42
N ILE A 60 -1.57 3.71 -13.98
CA ILE A 60 -0.33 3.01 -13.61
C ILE A 60 0.05 2.03 -14.72
N GLN A 61 1.35 1.78 -14.90
CA GLN A 61 1.82 0.68 -15.75
C GLN A 61 2.22 -0.47 -14.86
N ILE A 62 1.66 -1.66 -15.10
CA ILE A 62 1.96 -2.89 -14.36
C ILE A 62 2.78 -3.80 -15.27
N LYS A 63 3.85 -4.39 -14.73
CA LYS A 63 4.66 -5.36 -15.45
C LYS A 63 4.16 -6.78 -15.17
N ALA A 64 3.54 -7.40 -16.17
CA ALA A 64 3.09 -8.79 -16.14
C ALA A 64 3.70 -9.52 -17.34
N ASP A 65 4.28 -10.71 -17.11
CA ASP A 65 4.93 -11.52 -18.16
C ASP A 65 5.94 -10.74 -19.02
N ASN A 66 6.69 -9.85 -18.38
CA ASN A 66 7.67 -8.94 -19.01
C ASN A 66 7.07 -7.93 -20.03
N VAL A 67 5.75 -7.72 -19.99
CA VAL A 67 5.03 -6.72 -20.77
C VAL A 67 4.41 -5.68 -19.83
N TRP A 68 4.48 -4.41 -20.23
CA TRP A 68 3.83 -3.31 -19.52
C TRP A 68 2.38 -3.15 -19.98
N GLN A 69 1.45 -3.10 -19.03
CA GLN A 69 0.03 -2.89 -19.27
C GLN A 69 -0.49 -1.72 -18.43
N SER A 70 -1.29 -0.84 -19.02
CA SER A 70 -1.91 0.28 -18.29
C SER A 70 -3.14 -0.19 -17.50
N GLU A 71 -3.25 0.23 -16.25
CA GLU A 71 -4.43 0.02 -15.40
C GLU A 71 -4.80 1.32 -14.66
N GLN A 72 -6.08 1.49 -14.35
CA GLN A 72 -6.57 2.58 -13.51
C GLN A 72 -6.52 2.21 -12.03
N PHE A 73 -5.88 3.05 -11.22
CA PHE A 73 -5.80 2.90 -9.77
C PHE A 73 -6.35 4.16 -9.08
N THR A 74 -7.40 4.02 -8.27
CA THR A 74 -7.95 5.14 -7.48
C THR A 74 -7.32 5.14 -6.10
N VAL A 75 -6.66 6.24 -5.73
CA VAL A 75 -5.98 6.40 -4.44
C VAL A 75 -6.99 6.89 -3.41
N ASN A 76 -7.51 6.01 -2.58
CA ASN A 76 -8.52 6.38 -1.57
C ASN A 76 -7.92 6.90 -0.27
N ALA A 77 -6.72 6.46 0.09
CA ALA A 77 -5.95 6.95 1.23
C ALA A 77 -4.46 6.84 0.95
N ILE A 78 -3.66 7.67 1.61
CA ILE A 78 -2.21 7.59 1.60
C ILE A 78 -1.73 7.52 3.05
N SER A 79 -0.94 6.51 3.37
CA SER A 79 -0.29 6.39 4.68
C SER A 79 1.22 6.32 4.52
N ILE A 80 1.96 7.00 5.38
CA ILE A 80 3.42 7.00 5.41
C ILE A 80 3.90 6.32 6.69
N TYR A 81 4.93 5.49 6.52
CA TYR A 81 5.78 5.04 7.62
C TYR A 81 7.23 5.27 7.21
N GLN A 82 7.90 6.24 7.85
CA GLN A 82 9.23 6.72 7.44
C GLN A 82 9.20 7.28 6.01
N ASP A 83 9.92 6.68 5.06
CA ASP A 83 9.93 7.03 3.64
C ASP A 83 9.15 6.02 2.77
N LEU A 84 8.39 5.12 3.40
CA LEU A 84 7.52 4.17 2.72
C LEU A 84 6.09 4.70 2.67
N CYS A 85 5.62 5.01 1.47
CA CYS A 85 4.22 5.34 1.22
C CYS A 85 3.43 4.09 0.83
N ARG A 86 2.20 4.00 1.35
CA ARG A 86 1.19 3.05 0.89
C ARG A 86 0.03 3.85 0.30
N LEU A 87 -0.20 3.69 -1.00
CA LEU A 87 -1.36 4.25 -1.70
C LEU A 87 -2.43 3.18 -1.71
N HIS A 88 -3.50 3.38 -0.94
CA HIS A 88 -4.52 2.37 -0.73
C HIS A 88 -5.64 2.49 -1.76
N ARG A 89 -6.06 1.37 -2.35
CA ARG A 89 -7.24 1.32 -3.22
C ARG A 89 -8.54 1.40 -2.42
N GLN A 90 -8.53 1.05 -1.14
CA GLN A 90 -9.65 1.24 -0.21
C GLN A 90 -9.13 1.87 1.08
N HIS A 91 -9.93 2.69 1.76
CA HIS A 91 -9.50 3.18 3.05
C HIS A 91 -9.37 1.98 4.01
N PRO A 92 -8.23 1.79 4.69
CA PRO A 92 -8.14 0.75 5.71
C PRO A 92 -9.26 0.99 6.73
N SER A 93 -10.06 -0.03 7.06
CA SER A 93 -10.93 0.08 8.24
C SER A 93 -10.10 0.55 9.44
N GLN A 94 -10.70 1.24 10.42
CA GLN A 94 -9.99 1.74 11.60
C GLN A 94 -9.13 0.67 12.31
N ASP A 95 -9.44 -0.62 12.14
CA ASP A 95 -8.68 -1.72 12.71
C ASP A 95 -7.54 -2.27 11.83
N GLY A 96 -7.32 -1.74 10.62
CA GLY A 96 -6.29 -2.22 9.67
C GLY A 96 -6.48 -3.67 9.16
N ARG A 97 -7.63 -4.29 9.48
CA ARG A 97 -7.85 -5.75 9.30
C ARG A 97 -8.27 -6.19 7.91
N PHE A 98 -8.74 -5.28 7.06
CA PHE A 98 -9.15 -5.66 5.71
C PHE A 98 -7.97 -5.47 4.75
N PRO A 99 -7.39 -6.57 4.24
CA PRO A 99 -6.46 -6.48 3.14
C PRO A 99 -7.14 -5.83 1.94
N SER A 100 -6.50 -4.85 1.33
CA SER A 100 -6.91 -4.28 0.06
C SER A 100 -5.70 -4.05 -0.82
N ASP A 101 -5.90 -3.99 -2.14
CA ASP A 101 -4.84 -3.63 -3.05
C ASP A 101 -4.17 -2.31 -2.62
N ALA A 102 -2.85 -2.30 -2.62
CA ALA A 102 -2.07 -1.14 -2.27
C ALA A 102 -0.82 -1.04 -3.11
N ILE A 103 -0.44 0.19 -3.45
CA ILE A 103 0.84 0.49 -4.06
C ILE A 103 1.81 0.90 -2.96
N TYR A 104 2.96 0.24 -2.90
CA TYR A 104 4.06 0.53 -2.01
C TYR A 104 5.14 1.29 -2.78
N VAL A 105 5.54 2.44 -2.27
CA VAL A 105 6.52 3.33 -2.90
C VAL A 105 7.57 3.73 -1.86
N GLN A 106 8.84 3.54 -2.19
CA GLN A 106 9.96 3.95 -1.37
C GLN A 106 11.16 4.30 -2.29
N PRO A 107 11.88 5.41 -2.07
CA PRO A 107 11.57 6.45 -1.09
C PRO A 107 10.31 7.23 -1.46
N CYS A 108 9.71 7.91 -0.51
CA CYS A 108 8.52 8.75 -0.70
C CYS A 108 8.46 9.82 0.39
N THR A 109 7.92 10.97 0.06
CA THR A 109 7.82 12.12 0.99
C THR A 109 6.44 12.76 0.92
N SER A 110 5.91 13.16 2.08
CA SER A 110 4.70 13.98 2.15
C SER A 110 4.94 15.38 1.57
N GLU A 111 3.92 15.94 0.94
CA GLU A 111 3.87 17.35 0.49
C GLU A 111 3.07 18.25 1.45
#